data_AF-A0A662ZDK2-F1
#
_entry.id   AF-A0A662ZDK2-F1
#
_cell.length_a   1.000
_cell.length_b   1.000
_cell.length_c   1.000
_cell.angle_alpha   90.00
_cell.angle_beta   90.00
_cell.angle_gamma   90.00
#
_symmetry.space_group_name_H-M   'P 1'
#
loop_
_entity.id
_entity.type
_entity.pdbx_description
1 polymer ?
#
loop_
_entity_poly.entity_id
_entity_poly.type
_entity_poly.pdbx_seq_one_letter_code
_entity_poly.pdbx_strand_id
1 'polypeptide(L)'
;MTDMEHKPNGWNLPINQMTDDEWTDYFECRKKYDIKLSDKERKAISDEAHKYLKDRKKFIEISKKTPLFPELAIAAKACSGLKGLKGCNLSWAKKVYPDEF
;
A
#
# COMPACT_ATOMS: atom_id res chain seq x y z
N MET A 1 15.40 -12.79 -7.55
CA MET A 1 15.38 -13.00 -6.10
C MET A 1 14.29 -12.11 -5.53
N THR A 2 13.13 -12.70 -5.21
CA THR A 2 12.02 -12.03 -4.53
C THR A 2 12.40 -11.85 -3.07
N ASP A 3 11.97 -10.74 -2.47
CA ASP A 3 12.26 -10.25 -1.11
C ASP A 3 11.61 -11.14 -0.02
N MET A 4 11.70 -12.46 -0.17
CA MET A 4 11.09 -13.45 0.73
C MET A 4 11.88 -13.64 2.03
N GLU A 5 13.09 -13.07 2.14
CA GLU A 5 13.93 -13.20 3.33
C GLU A 5 13.44 -12.35 4.50
N HIS A 6 12.63 -11.30 4.27
CA HIS A 6 12.09 -10.44 5.33
C HIS A 6 10.57 -10.29 5.21
N LYS A 7 9.84 -11.20 5.87
CA LYS A 7 8.38 -11.06 6.00
C LYS A 7 8.04 -9.96 7.01
N PRO A 8 7.09 -9.06 6.71
CA PRO A 8 6.71 -7.99 7.64
C PRO A 8 6.19 -8.53 8.97
N ASN A 9 6.31 -7.73 10.02
CA ASN A 9 5.78 -8.03 11.35
C ASN A 9 4.31 -8.45 11.28
N GLY A 10 3.97 -9.51 12.01
CA GLY A 10 2.63 -10.07 12.03
C GLY A 10 2.23 -10.82 10.75
N TRP A 11 3.16 -11.16 9.85
CA TRP A 11 2.89 -12.02 8.68
C TRP A 11 2.23 -13.36 9.04
N ASN A 12 2.48 -13.85 10.26
CA ASN A 12 1.95 -15.10 10.81
C ASN A 12 0.56 -14.95 11.46
N LEU A 13 0.04 -13.72 11.61
CA LEU A 13 -1.29 -13.49 12.15
C LEU A 13 -2.36 -14.00 11.17
N PRO A 14 -3.52 -14.50 11.66
CA PRO A 14 -4.59 -15.01 10.80
C PRO A 14 -5.02 -14.05 9.68
N ILE A 15 -5.02 -12.74 9.95
CA ILE A 15 -5.39 -11.70 8.96
C ILE A 15 -4.37 -11.53 7.83
N ASN A 16 -3.15 -12.03 8.01
CA ASN A 16 -2.03 -11.93 7.05
C ASN A 16 -1.63 -13.29 6.48
N GLN A 17 -2.35 -14.37 6.81
CA GLN A 17 -2.13 -15.67 6.20
C GLN A 17 -2.45 -15.60 4.71
N MET A 18 -1.41 -15.71 3.91
CA MET A 18 -1.44 -15.69 2.45
C MET A 18 -0.67 -16.91 1.93
N THR A 19 -1.09 -17.44 0.78
CA THR A 19 -0.34 -18.50 0.08
C THR A 19 0.98 -17.95 -0.47
N ASP A 20 1.90 -18.84 -0.87
CA ASP A 20 3.18 -18.41 -1.48
C ASP A 20 2.97 -17.58 -2.76
N ASP A 21 1.96 -17.94 -3.56
CA ASP A 21 1.56 -17.16 -4.75
C ASP A 21 1.04 -15.76 -4.37
N GLU A 22 0.24 -15.67 -3.30
CA GLU A 22 -0.28 -14.40 -2.81
C GLU A 22 0.81 -13.52 -2.21
N TRP A 23 1.80 -14.11 -1.54
CA TRP A 23 3.00 -13.39 -1.09
C TRP A 23 3.83 -12.89 -2.27
N THR A 24 3.99 -13.71 -3.31
CA THR A 24 4.70 -13.32 -4.52
C THR A 24 4.00 -12.12 -5.19
N ASP A 25 2.69 -12.20 -5.40
CA ASP A 25 1.87 -11.10 -5.93
C ASP A 25 1.94 -9.84 -5.03
N TYR A 26 1.91 -10.01 -3.70
CA TYR A 26 2.09 -8.91 -2.75
C TYR A 26 3.41 -8.19 -3.00
N PHE A 27 4.54 -8.89 -3.04
CA PHE A 27 5.86 -8.27 -3.22
C PHE A 27 6.05 -7.69 -4.63
N GLU A 28 5.47 -8.27 -5.67
CA GLU A 28 5.43 -7.67 -7.00
C GLU A 28 4.62 -6.36 -7.00
N CYS A 29 3.48 -6.33 -6.33
CA CYS A 29 2.70 -5.11 -6.13
C CYS A 29 3.50 -4.04 -5.37
N ARG A 30 4.29 -4.41 -4.35
CA ARG A 30 5.17 -3.46 -3.64
C ARG A 30 6.17 -2.81 -4.59
N LYS A 31 6.86 -3.59 -5.43
CA LYS A 31 7.79 -3.06 -6.44
C LYS A 31 7.12 -2.12 -7.43
N LYS A 32 5.87 -2.42 -7.79
CA LYS A 32 5.10 -1.64 -8.77
C LYS A 32 4.51 -0.35 -8.19
N TYR A 33 3.99 -0.38 -6.96
CA TYR A 33 3.17 0.70 -6.41
C TYR A 33 3.88 1.55 -5.35
N ASP A 34 4.94 1.07 -4.70
CA ASP A 34 5.63 1.81 -3.64
C ASP A 34 6.61 2.85 -4.22
N ILE A 35 6.06 3.80 -4.96
CA ILE A 35 6.81 4.86 -5.62
C ILE A 35 6.86 6.08 -4.70
N LYS A 36 8.08 6.57 -4.41
CA LYS A 36 8.25 7.85 -3.69
C LYS A 36 7.81 8.99 -4.60
N LEU A 37 6.95 9.86 -4.08
CA LEU A 37 6.43 11.02 -4.81
C LEU A 37 6.83 12.32 -4.11
N SER A 38 7.12 13.34 -4.91
CA SER A 38 7.26 14.73 -4.46
C SER A 38 5.92 15.33 -4.04
N ASP A 39 5.94 16.46 -3.34
CA ASP A 39 4.72 17.20 -2.97
C ASP A 39 3.90 17.61 -4.20
N LYS A 40 4.57 17.99 -5.29
CA LYS A 40 3.92 18.39 -6.55
C LYS A 40 3.18 17.21 -7.20
N GLU A 41 3.81 16.04 -7.24
CA GLU A 41 3.19 14.82 -7.78
C GLU A 41 2.01 14.36 -6.92
N ARG A 42 2.17 14.40 -5.58
CA ARG A 42 1.07 14.10 -4.64
C ARG A 42 -0.11 15.04 -4.83
N LYS A 43 0.15 16.34 -4.97
CA LYS A 43 -0.89 17.33 -5.25
C LYS A 43 -1.57 17.07 -6.60
N ALA A 44 -0.81 16.76 -7.64
CA ALA A 44 -1.38 16.48 -8.96
C ALA A 44 -2.32 15.25 -8.95
N ILE A 45 -1.94 14.17 -8.27
CA ILE A 45 -2.80 12.98 -8.10
C ILE A 45 -4.05 13.33 -7.29
N SER A 46 -3.90 14.12 -6.22
CA SER A 46 -5.06 14.58 -5.44
C SER A 46 -6.01 15.42 -6.30
N ASP A 47 -5.49 16.40 -7.04
CA ASP A 47 -6.27 17.25 -7.94
C ASP A 47 -6.97 16.42 -9.04
N GLU A 48 -6.32 15.35 -9.52
CA GLU A 48 -6.91 14.39 -10.46
C GLU A 48 -8.04 13.59 -9.80
N ALA A 49 -7.81 13.03 -8.60
CA ALA A 49 -8.81 12.27 -7.87
C ALA A 49 -10.06 13.11 -7.57
N HIS A 50 -9.89 14.38 -7.21
CA HIS A 50 -11.00 15.30 -6.91
C HIS A 50 -11.98 15.48 -8.09
N LYS A 51 -11.54 15.31 -9.34
CA LYS A 51 -12.43 15.35 -10.52
C LYS A 51 -13.45 14.22 -10.52
N TYR A 52 -13.18 13.15 -9.78
CA TYR A 52 -13.99 11.95 -9.71
C TYR A 52 -14.68 11.76 -8.35
N LEU A 53 -14.87 12.82 -7.55
CA LEU A 53 -15.54 12.71 -6.23
C LEU A 53 -16.92 12.04 -6.30
N LYS A 54 -17.65 12.17 -7.42
CA LYS A 54 -18.94 11.51 -7.65
C LYS A 54 -18.82 10.08 -8.18
N ASP A 55 -17.64 9.67 -8.65
CA ASP A 55 -17.31 8.32 -9.10
C ASP A 55 -16.35 7.67 -8.09
N ARG A 56 -16.94 7.06 -7.05
CA ARG A 56 -16.20 6.44 -5.95
C ARG A 56 -15.14 5.45 -6.44
N LYS A 57 -15.41 4.69 -7.50
CA LYS A 57 -14.48 3.67 -8.01
C LYS A 57 -13.23 4.32 -8.58
N LYS A 58 -13.40 5.30 -9.49
CA LYS A 58 -12.27 6.04 -10.07
C LYS A 58 -11.52 6.87 -9.03
N PHE A 59 -12.26 7.50 -8.11
CA PHE A 59 -11.65 8.24 -7.01
C PHE A 59 -10.67 7.38 -6.21
N ILE A 60 -11.11 6.18 -5.80
CA ILE A 60 -10.29 5.25 -5.01
C ILE A 60 -9.09 4.76 -5.84
N GLU A 61 -9.30 4.42 -7.11
CA GLU A 61 -8.25 3.93 -7.99
C GLU A 61 -7.11 4.94 -8.16
N ILE A 62 -7.44 6.22 -8.34
CA ILE A 62 -6.46 7.30 -8.45
C ILE A 62 -5.81 7.56 -7.09
N SER A 63 -6.61 7.61 -6.01
CA SER A 63 -6.11 7.91 -4.66
C SER A 63 -5.09 6.90 -4.16
N LYS A 64 -5.19 5.63 -4.58
CA LYS A 64 -4.23 4.56 -4.23
C LYS A 64 -2.80 4.82 -4.72
N LYS A 65 -2.61 5.69 -5.72
CA LYS A 65 -1.29 6.08 -6.24
C LYS A 65 -0.53 6.97 -5.27
N THR A 66 -1.24 7.75 -4.44
CA THR A 66 -0.63 8.59 -3.42
C THR A 66 -0.07 7.72 -2.29
N PRO A 67 1.18 7.94 -1.84
CA PRO A 67 1.72 7.29 -0.67
C PRO A 67 0.78 7.43 0.53
N LEU A 68 0.34 6.29 1.06
CA LEU A 68 -0.56 6.26 2.19
C LEU A 68 0.16 6.85 3.42
N PHE A 69 -0.55 7.68 4.19
CA PHE A 69 -0.01 8.20 5.44
C PHE A 69 0.37 7.03 6.36
N PRO A 70 1.55 7.07 7.02
CA PRO A 70 2.03 5.95 7.83
C PRO A 70 1.02 5.47 8.90
N GLU A 71 0.37 6.40 9.58
CA GLU A 71 -0.60 6.12 10.64
C GLU A 71 -1.86 5.44 10.07
N LEU A 72 -2.31 5.89 8.90
CA LEU A 72 -3.44 5.29 8.20
C LEU A 72 -3.07 3.90 7.66
N ALA A 73 -1.84 3.70 7.20
CA ALA A 73 -1.35 2.41 6.74
C ALA A 73 -1.32 1.38 7.87
N ILE A 74 -0.83 1.75 9.06
CA ILE A 74 -0.82 0.88 10.24
C ILE A 74 -2.24 0.52 10.67
N ALA A 75 -3.13 1.51 10.77
CA ALA A 75 -4.53 1.25 11.11
C ALA A 75 -5.19 0.31 10.09
N ALA A 76 -4.95 0.55 8.79
CA ALA A 76 -5.51 -0.28 7.74
C ALA A 76 -4.91 -1.71 7.73
N LYS A 77 -3.62 -1.87 8.05
CA LYS A 77 -2.97 -3.18 8.23
C LYS A 77 -3.64 -3.95 9.37
N ALA A 78 -3.88 -3.29 10.50
CA ALA A 78 -4.53 -3.91 11.65
C ALA A 78 -5.97 -4.37 11.33
N CYS A 79 -6.71 -3.61 10.52
CA CYS A 79 -8.11 -3.92 10.19
C CYS A 79 -8.30 -4.86 8.99
N SER A 80 -7.40 -4.82 7.99
CA SER A 80 -7.60 -5.47 6.69
C SER A 80 -6.44 -6.39 6.26
N GLY A 81 -5.37 -6.46 7.06
CA GLY A 81 -4.16 -7.21 6.74
C GLY A 81 -3.36 -6.64 5.58
N LEU A 82 -2.20 -7.26 5.34
CA LEU A 82 -1.26 -6.91 4.27
C LEU A 82 -1.86 -7.15 2.88
N LYS A 83 -2.68 -8.20 2.73
CA LYS A 83 -3.40 -8.50 1.48
C LYS A 83 -4.31 -7.36 1.04
N GLY A 84 -5.06 -6.77 1.97
CA GLY A 84 -5.96 -5.65 1.70
C GLY A 84 -5.24 -4.39 1.24
N LEU A 85 -3.96 -4.26 1.61
CA LEU A 85 -3.10 -3.12 1.27
C LEU A 85 -2.28 -3.31 0.00
N LYS A 86 -2.30 -4.48 -0.65
CA LYS A 86 -1.42 -4.76 -1.81
C LYS A 86 -1.54 -3.76 -2.97
N GLY A 87 -2.72 -3.14 -3.14
CA GLY A 87 -2.95 -2.16 -4.20
C GLY A 87 -2.63 -0.70 -3.83
N CYS A 88 -2.15 -0.44 -2.62
CA CYS A 88 -1.82 0.91 -2.16
C CYS A 88 -0.31 1.19 -2.30
N ASN A 89 0.05 2.46 -2.48
CA ASN A 89 1.43 2.91 -2.37
C ASN A 89 1.82 3.04 -0.89
N LEU A 90 2.72 2.19 -0.41
CA LEU A 90 3.18 2.15 0.98
C LEU A 90 4.59 2.75 1.17
N SER A 91 5.12 3.46 0.17
CA SER A 91 6.50 3.99 0.20
C SER A 91 6.79 4.90 1.40
N TRP A 92 5.80 5.67 1.87
CA TRP A 92 5.95 6.49 3.08
C TRP A 92 5.85 5.64 4.35
N ALA A 93 4.86 4.75 4.44
CA ALA A 93 4.70 3.86 5.58
C ALA A 93 5.95 3.01 5.82
N LYS A 94 6.56 2.44 4.77
CA LYS A 94 7.83 1.69 4.82
C LYS A 94 9.00 2.50 5.34
N LYS A 95 9.04 3.81 5.07
CA LYS A 95 10.09 4.69 5.57
C LYS A 95 9.99 4.88 7.09
N VAL A 96 8.78 4.90 7.63
CA VAL A 96 8.52 5.14 9.06
C VAL A 96 8.50 3.84 9.86
N TYR A 97 7.97 2.77 9.27
CA TYR A 97 7.79 1.45 9.87
C TYR A 97 8.35 0.36 8.93
N PRO A 98 9.68 0.24 8.78
CA PRO A 98 10.30 -0.66 7.81
C PRO A 98 9.98 -2.13 8.07
N ASP A 99 9.89 -2.54 9.34
CA ASP A 99 9.58 -3.92 9.70
C ASP A 99 8.07 -4.23 9.54
N GLU A 100 7.22 -3.23 9.33
CA GLU A 100 5.77 -3.41 9.26
C GLU A 100 5.23 -3.63 7.84
N PHE A 101 5.96 -3.30 6.76
CA PHE A 101 5.41 -3.24 5.39
C PHE A 101 6.31 -3.74 4.27
#